data_AF-A0A7J4PZN2-F1
#
_entry.id   AF-A0A7J4PZN2-F1
#
_cell.length_a   1.000
_cell.length_b   1.000
_cell.length_c   1.000
_cell.angle_alpha   90.00
_cell.angle_beta   90.00
_cell.angle_gamma   90.00
#
_symmetry.space_group_name_H-M   'P 1'
#
loop_
_entity.id
_entity.type
_entity.pdbx_description
1 polymer ?
#
loop_
_entity_poly.entity_id
_entity_poly.type
_entity_poly.pdbx_seq_one_letter_code
_entity_poly.pdbx_strand_id
1 'polypeptide(L)'
;MSPKHQTGAEALDRLAGRDLNNDGQIVNLVICGNSKFYDYAWLEDAIDEWVKYNSYPDLIILGGASGVDYLAERWADNNNVQLAVFTEAWTAPRPNGPADSGRPEAEPSLVDRMLVPATHMLAFPGPDSVWTKKMEKAAHARAIPVVSVPIPQ
;
A
#
# COMPACT_ATOMS: atom_id res chain seq x y z
N MET A 1 -24.90 -11.45 -12.70
CA MET A 1 -23.45 -11.30 -12.95
C MET A 1 -22.95 -10.26 -11.97
N SER A 2 -22.18 -10.64 -10.96
CA SER A 2 -21.55 -9.66 -10.06
C SER A 2 -20.57 -8.81 -10.89
N PRO A 3 -20.45 -7.50 -10.63
CA PRO A 3 -19.41 -6.71 -11.27
C PRO A 3 -18.06 -7.38 -11.01
N LYS A 4 -17.27 -7.64 -12.05
CA LYS A 4 -15.87 -8.03 -11.84
C LYS A 4 -15.20 -6.86 -11.12
N HIS A 5 -14.78 -7.06 -9.87
CA HIS A 5 -13.92 -6.11 -9.18
C HIS A 5 -12.63 -5.97 -10.01
N GLN A 6 -12.22 -4.73 -10.26
CA GLN A 6 -10.95 -4.40 -10.92
C GLN A 6 -9.79 -4.93 -10.05
N THR A 7 -8.81 -5.57 -10.69
CA THR A 7 -7.60 -6.06 -10.02
C THR A 7 -6.57 -4.95 -9.77
N GLY A 8 -5.63 -5.19 -8.85
CA GLY A 8 -4.53 -4.26 -8.61
C GLY A 8 -3.67 -4.00 -9.85
N ALA A 9 -3.37 -5.06 -10.62
CA ALA A 9 -2.67 -4.93 -11.91
C ALA A 9 -3.42 -4.05 -12.92
N GLU A 10 -4.72 -4.29 -13.12
CA GLU A 10 -5.51 -3.49 -14.08
C GLU A 10 -5.61 -2.01 -13.65
N ALA A 11 -5.64 -1.75 -12.33
CA ALA A 11 -5.60 -0.38 -11.82
C ALA A 11 -4.24 0.27 -12.10
N LEU A 12 -3.13 -0.42 -11.84
CA LEU A 12 -1.79 0.07 -12.14
C LEU A 12 -1.59 0.41 -13.61
N ASP A 13 -1.94 -0.51 -14.52
CA ASP A 13 -1.76 -0.32 -15.96
C ASP A 13 -2.48 0.94 -16.48
N ARG A 14 -3.58 1.32 -15.84
CA ARG A 14 -4.40 2.48 -16.21
C ARG A 14 -3.93 3.79 -15.58
N LEU A 15 -3.40 3.73 -14.36
CA LEU A 15 -3.23 4.88 -13.48
C LEU A 15 -1.77 5.24 -13.23
N ALA A 16 -0.88 4.25 -13.12
CA ALA A 16 0.49 4.49 -12.69
C ALA A 16 1.25 5.37 -13.70
N GLY A 17 2.08 6.27 -13.17
CA GLY A 17 2.95 7.10 -14.02
C GLY A 17 2.22 8.30 -14.62
N ARG A 18 1.07 8.67 -14.06
CA ARG A 18 0.25 9.81 -14.49
C ARG A 18 0.11 10.78 -13.33
N ASP A 19 0.17 12.05 -13.65
CA ASP A 19 -0.20 13.14 -12.75
C ASP A 19 -1.74 13.19 -12.73
N LEU A 20 -2.34 12.64 -11.69
CA LEU A 20 -3.79 12.47 -11.54
C LEU A 20 -4.41 13.65 -10.79
N ASN A 21 -3.63 14.29 -9.92
CA ASN A 21 -4.06 15.46 -9.14
C ASN A 21 -3.78 16.81 -9.85
N ASN A 22 -3.00 16.81 -10.94
CA ASN A 22 -2.54 17.95 -11.74
C ASN A 22 -1.62 18.93 -10.99
N ASP A 23 -0.78 18.44 -10.08
CA ASP A 23 0.18 19.25 -9.33
C ASP A 23 1.58 19.34 -10.00
N GLY A 24 1.76 18.66 -11.14
CA GLY A 24 3.01 18.64 -11.89
C GLY A 24 4.03 17.60 -11.41
N GLN A 25 3.66 16.79 -10.41
CA GLN A 25 4.46 15.67 -9.91
C GLN A 25 3.70 14.36 -10.15
N ILE A 26 4.43 13.25 -10.10
CA ILE A 26 3.85 11.92 -10.21
C ILE A 26 4.28 11.16 -8.96
N VAL A 27 3.32 10.83 -8.11
CA VAL A 27 3.52 10.14 -6.85
C VAL A 27 2.70 8.85 -6.84
N ASN A 28 3.32 7.79 -7.34
CA ASN A 28 2.89 6.42 -7.09
C ASN A 28 3.49 5.96 -5.74
N LEU A 29 2.68 5.98 -4.68
CA LEU A 29 3.09 5.66 -3.32
C LEU A 29 2.76 4.20 -2.97
N VAL A 30 3.78 3.39 -2.70
CA VAL A 30 3.59 2.08 -2.10
C VAL A 30 3.44 2.23 -0.58
N ILE A 31 2.37 1.70 -0.02
CA ILE A 31 2.22 1.56 1.44
C ILE A 31 2.25 0.08 1.80
N CYS A 32 3.03 -0.26 2.83
CA CYS A 32 3.12 -1.62 3.33
C CYS A 32 3.34 -1.62 4.85
N GLY A 33 2.74 -2.54 5.58
CA GLY A 33 2.94 -2.59 7.03
C GLY A 33 2.48 -3.86 7.70
N ASN A 34 2.44 -3.81 9.03
CA ASN A 34 2.01 -4.93 9.85
C ASN A 34 0.52 -5.26 9.60
N SER A 35 0.24 -6.54 9.33
CA SER A 35 -1.13 -7.01 9.04
C SER A 35 -2.05 -7.05 10.26
N LYS A 36 -1.52 -6.83 11.47
CA LYS A 36 -2.27 -6.88 12.74
C LYS A 36 -2.40 -5.51 13.42
N PHE A 37 -1.97 -4.44 12.76
CA PHE A 37 -2.07 -3.08 13.30
C PHE A 37 -3.36 -2.39 12.85
N TYR A 38 -4.14 -1.85 13.80
CA TYR A 38 -5.49 -1.33 13.54
C TYR A 38 -5.78 0.05 14.17
N ASP A 39 -4.75 0.82 14.55
CA ASP A 39 -4.95 2.20 14.99
C ASP A 39 -5.00 3.13 13.77
N TYR A 40 -6.22 3.47 13.36
CA TYR A 40 -6.45 4.35 12.19
C TYR A 40 -5.97 5.77 12.44
N ALA A 41 -6.19 6.33 13.63
CA ALA A 41 -5.84 7.71 13.91
C ALA A 41 -4.31 7.91 13.82
N TRP A 42 -3.57 6.96 14.40
CA TRP A 42 -2.11 6.98 14.29
C TRP A 42 -1.63 6.81 12.84
N LEU A 43 -2.26 5.92 12.07
CA LEU A 43 -1.86 5.72 10.67
C LEU A 43 -2.17 6.94 9.81
N GLU A 44 -3.35 7.55 10.00
CA GLU A 44 -3.76 8.78 9.32
C GLU A 44 -2.76 9.91 9.58
N ASP A 45 -2.42 10.16 10.85
CA ASP A 45 -1.41 11.17 11.21
C ASP A 45 -0.06 10.90 10.54
N ALA A 46 0.36 9.63 10.45
CA ALA A 46 1.63 9.26 9.85
C ALA A 46 1.64 9.43 8.32
N ILE A 47 0.53 9.11 7.64
CA ILE A 47 0.39 9.34 6.19
C ILE A 47 0.33 10.85 5.92
N ASP A 48 -0.44 11.61 6.71
CA ASP A 48 -0.57 13.05 6.56
C ASP A 48 0.77 13.77 6.78
N GLU A 49 1.56 13.33 7.77
CA GLU A 49 2.90 13.86 7.99
C GLU A 49 3.83 13.53 6.81
N TRP A 50 3.74 12.32 6.24
CA TRP A 50 4.50 11.97 5.04
C TRP A 50 4.13 12.87 3.86
N VAL A 51 2.84 13.13 3.63
CA VAL A 51 2.36 14.00 2.55
C VAL A 51 2.92 15.42 2.66
N LYS A 52 3.02 15.96 3.89
CA LYS A 52 3.57 17.32 4.12
C LYS A 52 5.01 17.50 3.62
N TYR A 53 5.85 16.46 3.67
CA TYR A 53 7.27 16.56 3.26
C TYR A 53 7.56 16.04 1.85
N ASN A 54 6.61 15.35 1.23
CA ASN A 54 6.78 14.76 -0.08
C ASN A 54 5.85 15.48 -1.06
N SER A 55 4.70 14.89 -1.37
CA SER A 55 3.61 15.49 -2.14
C SER A 55 2.36 14.62 -1.98
N TYR A 56 1.22 15.11 -2.46
CA TYR A 56 -0.03 14.37 -2.40
C TYR A 56 0.03 13.18 -3.37
N PRO A 57 -0.30 11.95 -2.95
CA PRO A 57 -0.20 10.79 -3.82
C PRO A 57 -1.24 10.85 -4.94
N ASP A 58 -0.81 10.55 -6.17
CA ASP A 58 -1.71 10.30 -7.29
C ASP A 58 -2.37 8.92 -7.14
N LEU A 59 -1.55 7.94 -6.75
CA LEU A 59 -1.91 6.54 -6.67
C LEU A 59 -1.27 5.90 -5.45
N ILE A 60 -2.09 5.27 -4.62
CA ILE A 60 -1.63 4.39 -3.55
C ILE A 60 -1.69 2.94 -4.01
N ILE A 61 -0.58 2.21 -3.80
CA ILE A 61 -0.38 0.83 -4.21
C ILE A 61 -0.25 -0.05 -2.97
N LEU A 62 -1.12 -1.05 -2.85
CA LEU A 62 -1.27 -1.89 -1.65
C LEU A 62 -1.23 -3.37 -1.97
N GLY A 63 -0.64 -4.15 -1.06
CA GLY A 63 -0.51 -5.60 -1.22
C GLY A 63 -1.83 -6.34 -1.03
N GLY A 64 -2.82 -5.73 -0.38
CA GLY A 64 -4.12 -6.34 -0.11
C GLY A 64 -4.15 -7.19 1.17
N ALA A 65 -3.17 -6.98 2.06
CA ALA A 65 -3.16 -7.57 3.40
C ALA A 65 -4.19 -6.92 4.34
N SER A 66 -4.43 -7.52 5.49
CA SER A 66 -5.16 -6.86 6.58
C SER A 66 -4.29 -5.78 7.26
N GLY A 67 -4.79 -5.16 8.34
CA GLY A 67 -4.02 -4.19 9.14
C GLY A 67 -3.73 -2.90 8.40
N VAL A 68 -2.45 -2.55 8.26
CA VAL A 68 -2.01 -1.30 7.62
C VAL A 68 -2.59 -1.12 6.21
N ASP A 69 -2.56 -2.15 5.36
CA ASP A 69 -3.12 -2.06 4.01
C ASP A 69 -4.62 -1.70 4.05
N TYR A 70 -5.41 -2.35 4.92
CA TYR A 70 -6.83 -2.04 5.11
C TYR A 70 -7.07 -0.59 5.53
N LEU A 71 -6.26 -0.09 6.46
CA LEU A 71 -6.38 1.27 6.96
C LEU A 71 -5.92 2.30 5.91
N ALA A 72 -4.92 1.96 5.09
CA ALA A 72 -4.48 2.79 3.98
C ALA A 72 -5.52 2.87 2.86
N GLU A 73 -6.25 1.78 2.58
CA GLU A 73 -7.43 1.81 1.69
C GLU A 73 -8.45 2.85 2.20
N ARG A 74 -8.78 2.77 3.50
CA ARG A 74 -9.71 3.72 4.13
C ARG A 74 -9.22 5.17 4.06
N TRP A 75 -7.93 5.42 4.31
CA TRP A 75 -7.37 6.76 4.21
C TRP A 75 -7.47 7.28 2.77
N ALA A 76 -7.15 6.46 1.77
CA ALA A 76 -7.23 6.84 0.36
C ALA A 76 -8.67 7.15 -0.07
N ASP A 77 -9.64 6.34 0.36
CA ASP A 77 -11.07 6.58 0.10
C ASP A 77 -11.53 7.92 0.72
N ASN A 78 -11.16 8.19 1.98
CA ASN A 78 -11.49 9.44 2.66
C ASN A 78 -10.87 10.68 2.00
N ASN A 79 -9.72 10.50 1.36
CA ASN A 79 -8.92 11.55 0.74
C ASN A 79 -9.04 11.57 -0.80
N ASN A 80 -9.95 10.77 -1.37
CA ASN A 80 -10.20 10.69 -2.81
C ASN A 80 -8.93 10.40 -3.64
N VAL A 81 -8.02 9.58 -3.10
CA VAL A 81 -6.80 9.11 -3.77
C VAL A 81 -7.08 7.80 -4.50
N GLN A 82 -6.55 7.65 -5.72
CA GLN A 82 -6.76 6.43 -6.47
C GLN A 82 -6.00 5.25 -5.84
N LEU A 83 -6.56 4.04 -5.97
CA LEU A 83 -6.01 2.83 -5.37
C LEU A 83 -5.69 1.76 -6.42
N ALA A 84 -4.58 1.06 -6.19
CA ALA A 84 -4.28 -0.24 -6.80
C ALA A 84 -4.03 -1.27 -5.68
N VAL A 85 -5.02 -2.13 -5.43
CA VAL A 85 -4.96 -3.14 -4.37
C VAL A 85 -4.84 -4.53 -4.99
N PHE A 86 -3.73 -5.21 -4.72
CA PHE A 86 -3.43 -6.55 -5.25
C PHE A 86 -4.19 -7.66 -4.51
N THR A 87 -5.51 -7.56 -4.45
CA THR A 87 -6.35 -8.60 -3.84
C THR A 87 -6.24 -9.93 -4.57
N GLU A 88 -5.94 -9.91 -5.88
CA GLU A 88 -5.73 -11.11 -6.70
C GLU A 88 -4.45 -11.88 -6.36
N ALA A 89 -3.52 -11.28 -5.62
CA ALA A 89 -2.30 -11.94 -5.17
C ALA A 89 -2.55 -12.96 -4.02
N TRP A 90 -3.79 -13.03 -3.53
CA TRP A 90 -4.20 -13.89 -2.41
C TRP A 90 -5.14 -14.99 -2.88
N THR A 91 -4.95 -16.21 -2.36
CA THR A 91 -5.75 -17.39 -2.70
C THR A 91 -7.18 -17.35 -2.13
N ALA A 92 -7.44 -16.49 -1.15
CA ALA A 92 -8.75 -16.23 -0.59
C ALA A 92 -8.98 -14.71 -0.44
N PRO A 93 -10.20 -14.22 -0.70
CA PRO A 93 -10.52 -12.82 -0.47
C PRO A 93 -10.29 -12.47 1.01
N ARG A 94 -9.94 -11.22 1.28
CA ARG A 94 -9.91 -10.73 2.66
C ARG A 94 -11.31 -10.87 3.26
N PRO A 95 -11.47 -11.33 4.51
CA PRO A 95 -12.75 -11.25 5.20
C PRO A 95 -13.30 -9.82 5.15
N ASN A 96 -14.63 -9.63 5.18
CA ASN A 96 -15.28 -8.30 5.20
C ASN A 96 -15.05 -7.53 6.54
N GLY A 97 -13.91 -7.71 7.18
CA GLY A 97 -13.53 -7.12 8.45
C GLY A 97 -12.01 -6.96 8.59
N PRO A 98 -11.57 -6.29 9.66
CA PRO A 98 -10.16 -5.92 9.84
C PRO A 98 -9.24 -7.15 9.95
N ALA A 99 -9.66 -8.20 10.65
CA ALA A 99 -8.83 -9.35 10.98
C ALA A 99 -8.54 -10.27 9.78
N ASP A 100 -7.26 -10.65 9.60
CA ASP A 100 -6.90 -11.72 8.68
C ASP A 100 -7.45 -13.07 9.15
N SER A 101 -7.93 -13.89 8.22
CA SER A 101 -8.35 -15.26 8.51
C SER A 101 -7.18 -16.25 8.58
N GLY A 102 -5.93 -15.77 8.51
CA GLY A 102 -4.73 -16.60 8.42
C GLY A 102 -4.40 -17.01 6.98
N ARG A 103 -4.55 -16.09 6.02
CA ARG A 103 -4.30 -16.38 4.61
C ARG A 103 -2.83 -16.79 4.35
N PRO A 104 -2.58 -17.70 3.39
CA PRO A 104 -1.22 -18.02 2.93
C PRO A 104 -0.51 -16.76 2.44
N GLU A 105 0.82 -16.77 2.47
CA GLU A 105 1.62 -15.67 1.94
C GLU A 105 1.26 -15.35 0.48
N ALA A 106 1.30 -14.06 0.14
CA ALA A 106 1.07 -13.60 -1.23
C ALA A 106 2.14 -14.13 -2.20
N GLU A 107 1.80 -14.14 -3.50
CA GLU A 107 2.73 -14.60 -4.53
C GLU A 107 4.08 -13.86 -4.50
N PRO A 108 5.23 -14.55 -4.74
CA PRO A 108 6.55 -13.93 -4.64
C PRO A 108 6.75 -12.73 -5.57
N SER A 109 6.09 -12.71 -6.73
CA SER A 109 6.13 -11.63 -7.73
C SER A 109 5.48 -10.32 -7.26
N LEU A 110 4.68 -10.35 -6.19
CA LEU A 110 3.94 -9.18 -5.73
C LEU A 110 4.87 -7.99 -5.41
N VAL A 111 6.04 -8.26 -4.82
CA VAL A 111 7.05 -7.23 -4.50
C VAL A 111 7.45 -6.47 -5.76
N ASP A 112 7.77 -7.19 -6.82
CA ASP A 112 8.21 -6.56 -8.06
C ASP A 112 7.05 -5.82 -8.74
N ARG A 113 5.86 -6.40 -8.73
CA ARG A 113 4.65 -5.79 -9.30
C ARG A 113 4.29 -4.46 -8.63
N MET A 114 4.45 -4.37 -7.31
CA MET A 114 4.20 -3.14 -6.55
C MET A 114 5.33 -2.11 -6.73
N LEU A 115 6.59 -2.54 -6.73
CA LEU A 115 7.74 -1.64 -6.72
C LEU A 115 8.22 -1.17 -8.09
N VAL A 116 7.90 -1.87 -9.20
CA VAL A 116 8.24 -1.39 -10.56
C VAL A 116 7.64 -0.01 -10.86
N PRO A 117 6.33 0.25 -10.61
CA PRO A 117 5.75 1.55 -10.85
C PRO A 117 5.97 2.56 -9.71
N ALA A 118 6.53 2.13 -8.58
CA ALA A 118 6.61 2.95 -7.38
C ALA A 118 7.61 4.11 -7.54
N THR A 119 7.19 5.28 -7.07
CA THR A 119 8.06 6.47 -6.94
C THR A 119 8.53 6.65 -5.51
N HIS A 120 7.71 6.25 -4.55
CA HIS A 120 7.96 6.37 -3.12
C HIS A 120 7.42 5.15 -2.39
N MET A 121 7.95 4.88 -1.20
CA MET A 121 7.43 3.87 -0.29
C MET A 121 7.30 4.43 1.14
N LEU A 122 6.16 4.17 1.77
CA LEU A 122 5.91 4.41 3.19
C LEU A 122 5.66 3.07 3.88
N ALA A 123 6.52 2.75 4.84
CA ALA A 123 6.55 1.45 5.50
C ALA A 123 6.19 1.57 6.97
N PHE A 124 5.38 0.63 7.46
CA PHE A 124 4.94 0.56 8.85
C PHE A 124 5.32 -0.78 9.50
N PRO A 125 6.62 -1.05 9.74
CA PRO A 125 7.06 -2.33 10.28
C PRO A 125 6.72 -2.45 11.77
N GLY A 126 6.22 -3.63 12.17
CA GLY A 126 6.24 -4.08 13.56
C GLY A 126 7.38 -5.06 13.82
N PRO A 127 7.54 -5.52 15.08
CA PRO A 127 8.59 -6.48 15.46
C PRO A 127 8.63 -7.71 14.54
N ASP A 128 7.45 -8.28 14.26
CA ASP A 128 7.28 -9.52 13.48
C ASP A 128 6.98 -9.30 11.99
N SER A 129 7.11 -8.07 11.48
CA SER A 129 6.79 -7.75 10.08
C SER A 129 7.85 -8.27 9.11
N VAL A 130 7.76 -9.54 8.72
CA VAL A 130 8.68 -10.16 7.73
C VAL A 130 8.52 -9.52 6.34
N TRP A 131 7.28 -9.41 5.85
CA TRP A 131 7.00 -8.90 4.51
C TRP A 131 7.31 -7.41 4.34
N THR A 132 6.98 -6.58 5.33
CA THR A 132 7.32 -5.14 5.30
C THR A 132 8.83 -4.94 5.19
N LYS A 133 9.62 -5.65 6.00
CA LYS A 133 11.10 -5.59 5.95
C LYS A 133 11.66 -6.07 4.62
N LYS A 134 11.04 -7.08 4.00
CA LYS A 134 11.39 -7.57 2.66
C LYS A 134 11.11 -6.52 1.57
N MET A 135 9.96 -5.86 1.65
CA MET A 135 9.57 -4.76 0.74
C MET A 135 10.54 -3.58 0.87
N GLU A 136 10.89 -3.16 2.09
CA GLU A 136 11.85 -2.06 2.32
C GLU A 136 13.21 -2.37 1.68
N LYS A 137 13.73 -3.58 1.91
CA LYS A 137 15.01 -4.01 1.31
C LYS A 137 14.96 -3.98 -0.22
N ALA A 138 13.85 -4.43 -0.81
CA ALA A 138 13.68 -4.43 -2.26
C ALA A 138 13.53 -3.01 -2.83
N ALA A 139 12.84 -2.10 -2.13
CA ALA A 139 12.69 -0.71 -2.52
C ALA A 139 14.03 0.03 -2.48
N HIS A 140 14.81 -0.14 -1.41
CA HIS A 140 16.16 0.42 -1.31
C HIS A 140 17.09 -0.09 -2.42
N ALA A 141 17.03 -1.38 -2.77
CA ALA A 141 17.81 -1.94 -3.87
C ALA A 141 17.48 -1.33 -5.25
N ARG A 142 16.30 -0.71 -5.37
CA ARG A 142 15.81 -0.01 -6.57
C ARG A 142 15.97 1.51 -6.50
N ALA A 143 16.63 2.02 -5.45
CA ALA A 143 16.77 3.45 -5.16
C ALA A 143 15.42 4.21 -5.03
N ILE A 144 14.36 3.50 -4.64
CA ILE A 144 13.08 4.14 -4.30
C ILE A 144 13.24 4.78 -2.92
N PRO A 145 12.90 6.07 -2.73
CA PRO A 145 12.84 6.70 -1.42
C PRO A 145 11.88 5.94 -0.50
N VAL A 146 12.38 5.52 0.67
CA VAL A 146 11.61 4.82 1.69
C VAL A 146 11.56 5.67 2.95
N VAL A 147 10.37 5.94 3.45
CA VAL A 147 10.16 6.40 4.82
C VAL A 147 9.62 5.22 5.61
N SER A 148 10.31 4.86 6.69
CA SER A 148 9.93 3.76 7.58
C SER A 148 9.53 4.32 8.94
N VAL A 149 8.29 4.08 9.34
CA VAL A 149 7.70 4.53 10.60
C VAL A 149 7.26 3.29 11.39
N PRO A 150 8.09 2.79 12.32
CA PRO A 150 7.72 1.63 13.11
C PRO A 150 6.41 1.86 13.88
N ILE A 151 5.53 0.85 13.89
CA ILE A 151 4.27 0.94 14.61
C ILE A 151 4.51 0.99 16.14
N PRO A 152 3.63 1.65 16.91
CA PRO A 152 3.65 1.59 18.37
C PRO A 152 3.57 0.15 18.89
N GLN A 153 4.24 -0.12 20.01
CA GLN A 153 4.21 -1.42 20.71
C GLN A 153 3.05 -1.50 21.69
#